data_AF-A0A259NEG4-F1
#
_entry.id   AF-A0A259NEG4-F1
#
_cell.length_a   1.000
_cell.length_b   1.000
_cell.length_c   1.000
_cell.angle_alpha   90.00
_cell.angle_beta   90.00
_cell.angle_gamma   90.00
#
_symmetry.space_group_name_H-M   'P 1'
#
loop_
_entity.id
_entity.type
_entity.pdbx_description
1 polymer ?
#
loop_
_entity_poly.entity_id
_entity_poly.type
_entity_poly.pdbx_seq_one_letter_code
_entity_poly.pdbx_strand_id
1 'polypeptide(L)'
;MSSWQLLSWILFAFILLRFYPRELLPRLLQISGYQHLVFASAVALTLLWSVRAGIAPGLELFFLGVTTLVLCHGWRIAIWISCLPLLLLMLFGVIDWPDGGAFALTTFVLPGLFSYAVFVWSYHYLSRHLFVYIFVAGFISAALTICVKILLTSLWFYTQFDYGWHTIYQNYTQLALL
;
A
#
# COMPACT_ATOMS: atom_id res chain seq x y z
N MET A 1 -22.76 3.26 3.90
CA MET A 1 -21.40 3.72 4.22
C MET A 1 -21.36 4.10 5.69
N SER A 2 -20.48 3.50 6.49
CA SER A 2 -20.24 3.83 7.90
C SER A 2 -19.50 5.18 8.04
N SER A 3 -19.64 5.86 9.17
CA SER A 3 -18.90 7.11 9.47
C SER A 3 -17.39 6.94 9.35
N TRP A 4 -16.86 5.76 9.73
CA TRP A 4 -15.45 5.43 9.59
C TRP A 4 -15.00 5.31 8.14
N GLN A 5 -15.83 4.70 7.27
CA GLN A 5 -15.55 4.60 5.83
C GLN A 5 -15.46 5.98 5.20
N LEU A 6 -16.39 6.88 5.55
CA LEU A 6 -16.38 8.26 5.07
C LEU A 6 -15.14 9.03 5.58
N LEU A 7 -14.79 8.86 6.86
CA LEU A 7 -13.56 9.44 7.42
C LEU A 7 -12.30 8.95 6.69
N SER A 8 -12.23 7.66 6.34
CA SER A 8 -11.10 7.09 5.61
C SER A 8 -10.93 7.72 4.22
N TRP A 9 -12.03 7.96 3.50
CA TRP A 9 -12.01 8.66 2.22
C TRP A 9 -11.59 10.11 2.34
N ILE A 10 -12.11 10.84 3.34
CA ILE A 10 -11.72 12.23 3.59
C ILE A 10 -10.23 12.32 3.90
N LEU A 11 -9.72 11.45 4.78
CA LEU A 11 -8.31 11.42 5.14
C LEU A 11 -7.43 11.07 3.94
N PHE A 12 -7.85 10.07 3.14
CA PHE A 12 -7.13 9.70 1.92
C PHE A 12 -7.08 10.85 0.91
N ALA A 13 -8.22 11.49 0.63
CA ALA A 13 -8.29 12.65 -0.27
C ALA A 13 -7.44 13.82 0.25
N PHE A 14 -7.47 14.09 1.55
CA PHE A 14 -6.64 15.11 2.18
C PHE A 14 -5.14 14.83 1.97
N ILE A 15 -4.69 13.59 2.15
CA ILE A 15 -3.31 13.19 1.92
C ILE A 15 -2.92 13.37 0.44
N LEU A 16 -3.77 12.92 -0.49
CA LEU A 16 -3.52 13.08 -1.93
C LEU A 16 -3.33 14.54 -2.33
N LEU A 17 -4.23 15.41 -1.88
CA LEU A 17 -4.19 16.84 -2.18
C LEU A 17 -2.99 17.53 -1.52
N ARG A 18 -2.72 17.23 -0.25
CA ARG A 18 -1.65 17.87 0.53
C ARG A 18 -0.26 17.51 0.04
N PHE A 19 -0.07 16.28 -0.45
CA PHE A 19 1.23 15.72 -0.83
C PHE A 19 1.39 15.50 -2.34
N TYR A 20 0.59 16.18 -3.16
CA TYR A 20 0.69 16.11 -4.62
C TYR A 20 2.13 16.33 -5.12
N PRO A 21 2.73 15.34 -5.83
CA PRO A 21 4.05 15.47 -6.44
C PRO A 21 3.96 16.35 -7.70
N ARG A 22 4.45 17.58 -7.62
CA ARG A 22 4.40 18.56 -8.73
C ARG A 22 5.18 18.07 -9.95
N GLU A 23 6.17 17.21 -9.74
CA GLU A 23 7.01 16.60 -10.76
C GLU A 23 6.33 15.46 -11.52
N LEU A 24 5.24 14.88 -11.01
CA LEU A 24 4.61 13.69 -11.60
C LEU A 24 4.03 13.96 -12.99
N LEU A 25 3.14 14.96 -13.09
CA LEU A 25 2.42 15.23 -14.33
C LEU A 25 3.34 15.69 -15.47
N PRO A 26 4.30 16.63 -15.25
CA PRO A 26 5.24 17.01 -16.29
C PRO A 26 6.10 15.82 -16.76
N ARG A 27 6.61 14.99 -15.83
CA ARG A 27 7.44 13.82 -16.19
C ARG A 27 6.65 12.78 -16.98
N LEU A 28 5.40 12.54 -16.59
CA LEU A 28 4.52 11.59 -17.28
C LEU A 28 4.25 12.01 -18.73
N LEU A 29 4.06 13.31 -18.98
CA LEU A 29 3.74 13.83 -20.31
C LEU A 29 4.97 14.01 -21.20
N GLN A 30 6.13 14.34 -20.62
CA GLN A 30 7.35 14.67 -21.38
C GLN A 30 8.25 13.46 -21.64
N ILE A 31 8.18 12.41 -20.80
CA ILE A 31 9.11 11.28 -20.85
C ILE A 31 8.34 9.98 -21.12
N SER A 32 8.33 9.54 -22.38
CA SER A 32 7.64 8.32 -22.80
C SER A 32 8.09 7.06 -22.04
N GLY A 33 9.40 6.91 -21.80
CA GLY A 33 9.92 5.78 -21.02
C GLY A 33 9.38 5.73 -19.59
N TYR A 34 9.22 6.89 -18.94
CA TYR A 34 8.65 6.99 -17.60
C TYR A 34 7.14 6.70 -17.61
N GLN A 35 6.43 7.15 -18.64
CA GLN A 35 5.02 6.84 -18.85
C GLN A 35 4.78 5.32 -18.90
N HIS A 36 5.56 4.59 -19.69
CA HIS A 36 5.45 3.13 -19.76
C HIS A 36 5.73 2.46 -18.41
N LEU A 37 6.73 2.94 -17.67
CA LEU A 37 7.06 2.41 -16.35
C LEU A 37 5.92 2.60 -15.35
N VAL A 38 5.31 3.80 -15.34
CA VAL A 38 4.17 4.12 -14.46
C VAL A 38 2.97 3.22 -14.77
N PHE A 39 2.59 3.10 -16.05
CA PHE A 39 1.44 2.28 -16.44
C PHE A 39 1.71 0.78 -16.26
N ALA A 40 2.92 0.31 -16.57
CA ALA A 40 3.31 -1.08 -16.32
C ALA A 40 3.26 -1.40 -14.82
N SER A 41 3.72 -0.47 -13.97
CA SER A 41 3.65 -0.63 -12.50
C SER A 41 2.20 -0.70 -12.02
N ALA A 42 1.31 0.16 -12.53
CA ALA A 42 -0.11 0.14 -12.19
C ALA A 42 -0.78 -1.17 -12.65
N VAL A 43 -0.52 -1.64 -13.87
CA VAL A 43 -1.07 -2.91 -14.37
C VAL A 43 -0.55 -4.08 -13.54
N ALA A 44 0.76 -4.15 -13.28
CA ALA A 44 1.37 -5.21 -12.48
C ALA A 44 0.78 -5.26 -11.06
N LEU A 45 0.62 -4.11 -10.40
CA LEU A 45 0.00 -4.04 -9.07
C LEU A 45 -1.47 -4.44 -9.11
N THR A 46 -2.21 -4.05 -10.14
CA THR A 46 -3.61 -4.48 -10.30
C THR A 46 -3.69 -6.01 -10.36
N LEU A 47 -2.86 -6.65 -11.20
CA LEU A 47 -2.80 -8.10 -11.30
C LEU A 47 -2.37 -8.76 -9.99
N LEU A 48 -1.32 -8.26 -9.34
CA LEU A 48 -0.84 -8.78 -8.06
C LEU A 48 -1.92 -8.70 -6.97
N TRP A 49 -2.65 -7.59 -6.91
CA TRP A 49 -3.72 -7.39 -5.94
C TRP A 49 -5.02 -8.08 -6.36
N SER A 50 -5.18 -8.54 -7.60
CA SER A 50 -6.28 -9.41 -8.00
C SER A 50 -6.07 -10.86 -7.55
N VAL A 51 -4.82 -11.30 -7.40
CA VAL A 51 -4.49 -12.65 -6.90
C VAL A 51 -4.50 -12.63 -5.38
N ARG A 52 -5.67 -12.89 -4.79
CA ARG A 52 -5.89 -12.83 -3.35
C ARG A 52 -6.09 -14.22 -2.78
N ALA A 53 -5.34 -14.54 -1.72
CA ALA A 53 -5.67 -15.67 -0.86
C ALA A 53 -6.73 -15.21 0.13
N GLY A 54 -8.00 -15.51 -0.18
CA GLY A 54 -9.14 -15.21 0.67
C GLY A 54 -9.15 -16.13 1.89
N ILE A 55 -8.75 -15.61 3.04
CA ILE A 55 -8.80 -16.35 4.31
C ILE A 55 -10.16 -16.13 4.98
N ALA A 56 -10.67 -14.89 4.92
CA ALA A 56 -12.03 -14.50 5.30
C ALA A 56 -12.44 -13.24 4.52
N PRO A 57 -13.75 -12.91 4.41
CA PRO A 57 -14.20 -11.73 3.68
C PRO A 57 -13.49 -10.45 4.15
N GLY A 58 -12.72 -9.83 3.24
CA GLY A 58 -11.96 -8.61 3.53
C GLY A 58 -10.61 -8.80 4.26
N LEU A 59 -10.33 -10.00 4.79
CA LEU A 59 -9.04 -10.38 5.37
C LEU A 59 -8.25 -11.19 4.35
N GLU A 60 -7.73 -10.48 3.36
CA GLU A 60 -7.06 -11.07 2.21
C GLU A 60 -5.55 -10.85 2.26
N LEU A 61 -4.79 -11.92 2.05
CA LEU A 61 -3.36 -11.85 1.88
C LEU A 61 -3.01 -11.87 0.39
N PHE A 62 -2.21 -10.90 -0.02
CA PHE A 62 -1.77 -10.72 -1.41
C PHE A 62 -0.40 -10.05 -1.43
N PHE A 63 0.30 -10.19 -2.54
CA PHE A 63 1.60 -9.56 -2.75
C PHE A 63 1.45 -8.03 -2.80
N LEU A 64 2.06 -7.34 -1.85
CA LEU A 64 1.86 -5.90 -1.67
C LEU A 64 2.52 -5.08 -2.80
N GLY A 65 3.81 -5.33 -3.10
CA GLY A 65 4.57 -4.60 -4.12
C GLY A 65 4.85 -3.12 -3.84
N VAL A 66 4.31 -2.56 -2.75
CA VAL A 66 4.39 -1.11 -2.43
C VAL A 66 5.81 -0.67 -2.10
N THR A 67 6.60 -1.47 -1.37
CA THR A 67 8.00 -1.13 -1.07
C THR A 67 8.82 -0.92 -2.34
N THR A 68 8.72 -1.84 -3.31
CA THR A 68 9.37 -1.70 -4.61
C THR A 68 8.91 -0.42 -5.32
N LEU A 69 7.61 -0.15 -5.32
CA LEU A 69 7.06 1.05 -5.95
C LEU A 69 7.62 2.34 -5.32
N VAL A 70 7.68 2.40 -3.98
CA VAL A 70 8.22 3.52 -3.21
C VAL A 70 9.70 3.73 -3.50
N LEU A 71 10.49 2.65 -3.57
CA LEU A 71 11.92 2.73 -3.87
C LEU A 71 12.19 3.18 -5.32
N CYS A 72 11.36 2.75 -6.28
CA CYS A 72 11.52 3.12 -7.69
C CYS A 72 11.05 4.55 -8.02
N HIS A 73 9.94 5.00 -7.42
CA HIS A 73 9.28 6.25 -7.81
C HIS A 73 9.30 7.34 -6.72
N GLY A 74 9.69 6.99 -5.49
CA GLY A 74 9.47 7.81 -4.31
C GLY A 74 8.04 7.68 -3.78
N TRP A 75 7.87 7.89 -2.47
CA TRP A 75 6.61 7.61 -1.79
C TRP A 75 5.41 8.42 -2.29
N ARG A 76 5.62 9.71 -2.65
CA ARG A 76 4.54 10.60 -3.13
C ARG A 76 3.97 10.09 -4.44
N ILE A 77 4.84 9.76 -5.39
CA ILE A 77 4.44 9.27 -6.70
C ILE A 77 3.86 7.86 -6.57
N ALA A 78 4.46 7.01 -5.74
CA ALA A 78 3.96 5.65 -5.48
C ALA A 78 2.50 5.64 -5.02
N ILE A 79 2.10 6.57 -4.13
CA ILE A 79 0.69 6.73 -3.71
C ILE A 79 -0.22 7.04 -4.91
N TRP A 80 0.19 7.98 -5.77
CA TRP A 80 -0.58 8.34 -6.96
C TRP A 80 -0.67 7.21 -7.99
N ILE A 81 0.42 6.47 -8.22
CA ILE A 81 0.40 5.29 -9.09
C ILE A 81 -0.57 4.24 -8.53
N SER A 82 -0.58 4.03 -7.21
CA SER A 82 -1.45 3.07 -6.52
C SER A 82 -2.95 3.42 -6.57
N CYS A 83 -3.30 4.67 -6.90
CA CYS A 83 -4.69 5.07 -7.10
C CYS A 83 -5.32 4.39 -8.33
N LEU A 84 -4.52 4.11 -9.37
CA LEU A 84 -5.01 3.44 -10.58
C LEU A 84 -5.41 1.98 -10.31
N PRO A 85 -4.56 1.12 -9.68
CA PRO A 85 -4.97 -0.20 -9.23
C PRO A 85 -6.19 -0.18 -8.33
N LEU A 86 -6.25 0.73 -7.35
CA LEU A 86 -7.42 0.85 -6.47
C LEU A 86 -8.70 1.10 -7.27
N LEU A 87 -8.67 2.07 -8.19
CA LEU A 87 -9.81 2.40 -9.04
C LEU A 87 -10.22 1.20 -9.90
N LEU A 88 -9.27 0.52 -10.54
CA LEU A 88 -9.54 -0.67 -11.35
C LEU A 88 -10.17 -1.80 -10.52
N LEU A 89 -9.65 -2.06 -9.32
CA LEU A 89 -10.19 -3.08 -8.44
C LEU A 89 -11.62 -2.75 -7.96
N MET A 90 -11.93 -1.47 -7.71
CA MET A 90 -13.30 -1.03 -7.39
C MET A 90 -14.23 -1.16 -8.60
N LEU A 91 -13.76 -0.81 -9.80
CA LEU A 91 -14.54 -0.96 -11.04
C LEU A 91 -14.86 -2.43 -11.36
N PHE A 92 -13.90 -3.32 -11.13
CA PHE A 92 -14.10 -4.76 -11.32
C PHE A 92 -14.85 -5.44 -10.17
N GLY A 93 -15.31 -4.68 -9.17
CA GLY A 93 -16.06 -5.22 -8.03
C GLY A 93 -15.25 -6.10 -7.09
N VAL A 94 -13.92 -6.01 -7.13
CA VAL A 94 -13.03 -6.75 -6.22
C VAL A 94 -12.88 -6.03 -4.88
N ILE A 95 -13.15 -4.73 -4.83
CA ILE A 95 -13.20 -3.92 -3.61
C ILE A 95 -14.50 -3.12 -3.65
N ASP A 96 -15.27 -3.18 -2.57
CA ASP A 96 -16.46 -2.36 -2.43
C ASP A 96 -16.10 -0.87 -2.34
N TRP A 97 -16.84 -0.03 -3.06
CA TRP A 97 -16.63 1.42 -3.08
C TRP A 97 -16.54 2.08 -1.69
N PRO A 98 -17.36 1.70 -0.70
CA PRO A 98 -17.24 2.22 0.66
C PRO A 98 -15.90 1.93 1.33
N ASP A 99 -15.26 0.81 1.01
CA ASP A 99 -14.02 0.36 1.66
C ASP A 99 -12.76 0.85 0.93
N GLY A 100 -12.90 1.45 -0.25
CA GLY A 100 -11.75 1.93 -1.04
C GLY A 100 -10.84 2.90 -0.29
N GLY A 101 -11.40 3.81 0.53
CA GLY A 101 -10.61 4.74 1.35
C GLY A 101 -9.79 4.04 2.43
N ALA A 102 -10.39 3.06 3.10
CA ALA A 102 -9.71 2.25 4.11
C ALA A 102 -8.62 1.39 3.46
N PHE A 103 -8.95 0.73 2.35
CA PHE A 103 -8.00 -0.03 1.55
C PHE A 103 -6.79 0.82 1.15
N ALA A 104 -7.03 2.06 0.70
CA ALA A 104 -5.95 2.97 0.32
C ALA A 104 -4.99 3.24 1.49
N LEU A 105 -5.55 3.58 2.64
CA LEU A 105 -4.79 3.90 3.85
C LEU A 105 -3.99 2.71 4.36
N THR A 106 -4.62 1.53 4.45
CA THR A 106 -4.02 0.33 5.05
C THR A 106 -3.13 -0.45 4.09
N THR A 107 -3.29 -0.28 2.77
CA THR A 107 -2.56 -1.07 1.77
C THR A 107 -1.36 -0.34 1.19
N PHE A 108 -1.47 0.95 0.85
CA PHE A 108 -0.37 1.64 0.15
C PHE A 108 0.04 2.99 0.73
N VAL A 109 -0.84 3.73 1.42
CA VAL A 109 -0.44 5.02 2.02
C VAL A 109 0.41 4.79 3.27
N LEU A 110 -0.13 4.17 4.31
CA LEU A 110 0.61 3.96 5.56
C LEU A 110 1.75 2.95 5.38
N PRO A 111 1.57 1.80 4.70
CA PRO A 111 2.68 0.91 4.42
C PRO A 111 3.76 1.56 3.55
N GLY A 112 3.39 2.37 2.55
CA GLY A 112 4.35 3.08 1.71
C GLY A 112 5.16 4.13 2.48
N LEU A 113 4.52 4.88 3.38
CA LEU A 113 5.20 5.82 4.28
C LEU A 113 6.14 5.10 5.24
N PHE A 114 5.72 3.97 5.81
CA PHE A 114 6.55 3.15 6.67
C PHE A 114 7.79 2.64 5.92
N SER A 115 7.60 2.10 4.70
CA SER A 115 8.70 1.63 3.87
C SER A 115 9.69 2.76 3.53
N TYR A 116 9.17 3.94 3.20
CA TYR A 116 9.99 5.13 2.97
C TYR A 116 10.75 5.57 4.24
N ALA A 117 10.12 5.51 5.41
CA ALA A 117 10.77 5.84 6.68
C ALA A 117 11.94 4.87 6.96
N VAL A 118 11.75 3.56 6.73
CA VAL A 118 12.83 2.56 6.84
C VAL A 118 13.95 2.86 5.84
N PHE A 119 13.62 3.23 4.60
CA PHE A 119 14.61 3.65 3.61
C PHE A 119 15.42 4.87 4.08
N VAL A 120 14.75 5.96 4.50
CA VAL A 120 15.40 7.18 5.01
C VAL A 120 16.27 6.87 6.23
N TRP A 121 15.78 6.06 7.16
CA TRP A 121 16.54 5.60 8.31
C TRP A 121 17.79 4.83 7.87
N SER A 122 17.66 3.86 6.97
CA SER A 122 18.81 3.11 6.45
C SER A 122 19.83 4.02 5.75
N TYR A 123 19.36 5.02 5.03
CA TYR A 123 20.20 5.96 4.29
C TYR A 123 21.01 6.90 5.21
N HIS A 124 20.45 7.26 6.36
CA HIS A 124 21.11 8.14 7.32
C HIS A 124 22.00 7.41 8.32
N TYR A 125 21.63 6.19 8.72
CA TYR A 125 22.31 5.48 9.81
C TYR A 125 23.20 4.31 9.38
N LEU A 126 23.01 3.76 8.17
CA LEU A 126 23.85 2.66 7.66
C LEU A 126 24.79 3.14 6.54
N SER A 127 25.75 2.28 6.19
CA SER A 127 26.70 2.53 5.11
C SER A 127 25.99 2.55 3.75
N ARG A 128 26.41 3.48 2.88
CA ARG A 128 25.78 3.72 1.57
C ARG A 128 26.31 2.75 0.52
N HIS A 129 26.07 1.45 0.72
CA HIS A 129 26.42 0.40 -0.24
C HIS A 129 25.16 -0.25 -0.81
N LEU A 130 25.29 -0.78 -2.03
CA LEU A 130 24.20 -1.49 -2.73
C LEU A 130 23.62 -2.62 -1.88
N PHE A 131 24.46 -3.35 -1.13
CA PHE A 131 24.03 -4.41 -0.22
C PHE A 131 23.05 -3.91 0.85
N VAL A 132 23.35 -2.80 1.51
CA VAL A 132 22.44 -2.21 2.52
C VAL A 132 21.12 -1.81 1.88
N TYR A 133 21.17 -1.18 0.70
CA TYR A 133 19.97 -0.79 -0.01
C TYR A 133 19.09 -2.01 -0.36
N ILE A 134 19.67 -3.07 -0.92
CA ILE A 134 18.92 -4.28 -1.31
C ILE A 134 18.38 -5.01 -0.07
N PHE A 135 19.24 -5.34 0.90
CA PHE A 135 18.85 -6.18 2.03
C PHE A 135 18.01 -5.43 3.07
N VAL A 136 18.36 -4.18 3.39
CA VAL A 136 17.67 -3.42 4.44
C VAL A 136 16.49 -2.66 3.86
N ALA A 137 16.73 -1.79 2.88
CA ALA A 137 15.64 -0.96 2.32
C ALA A 137 14.72 -1.75 1.40
N GLY A 138 15.21 -2.80 0.73
CA GLY A 138 14.39 -3.70 -0.09
C GLY A 138 13.72 -4.79 0.73
N PHE A 139 14.48 -5.83 1.11
CA PHE A 139 13.93 -7.05 1.71
C PHE A 139 13.36 -6.85 3.12
N ILE A 140 14.17 -6.37 4.08
CA ILE A 140 13.72 -6.19 5.46
C ILE A 140 12.57 -5.16 5.51
N SER A 141 12.69 -4.04 4.80
CA SER A 141 11.60 -3.06 4.70
C SER A 141 10.33 -3.68 4.15
N ALA A 142 10.39 -4.47 3.08
CA ALA A 142 9.21 -5.12 2.51
C ALA A 142 8.55 -6.09 3.49
N ALA A 143 9.35 -6.90 4.20
CA ALA A 143 8.85 -7.81 5.23
C ALA A 143 8.16 -7.06 6.38
N LEU A 144 8.78 -6.00 6.90
CA LEU A 144 8.16 -5.20 7.95
C LEU A 144 6.91 -4.45 7.45
N THR A 145 6.93 -4.00 6.19
CA THR A 145 5.82 -3.28 5.57
C THR A 145 4.59 -4.18 5.40
N ILE A 146 4.78 -5.47 5.08
CA ILE A 146 3.65 -6.42 5.03
C ILE A 146 3.08 -6.70 6.43
N CYS A 147 3.93 -6.81 7.46
CA CYS A 147 3.46 -6.92 8.85
C CYS A 147 2.62 -5.68 9.25
N VAL A 148 3.08 -4.47 8.90
CA VAL A 148 2.33 -3.22 9.15
C VAL A 148 0.98 -3.25 8.42
N LYS A 149 0.93 -3.65 7.15
CA LYS A 149 -0.33 -3.80 6.41
C LYS A 149 -1.29 -4.79 7.09
N ILE A 150 -0.78 -5.94 7.54
CA ILE A 150 -1.58 -6.93 8.27
C ILE A 150 -2.16 -6.31 9.54
N LEU A 151 -1.33 -5.69 10.37
CA LEU A 151 -1.77 -5.07 11.63
C LEU A 151 -2.80 -3.94 11.41
N LEU A 152 -2.58 -3.09 10.41
CA LEU A 152 -3.51 -2.00 10.07
C LEU A 152 -4.87 -2.55 9.59
N THR A 153 -4.85 -3.59 8.78
CA THR A 153 -6.06 -4.26 8.30
C THR A 153 -6.78 -4.93 9.46
N SER A 154 -6.08 -5.68 10.32
CA SER A 154 -6.64 -6.28 11.54
C SER A 154 -7.33 -5.24 12.42
N LEU A 155 -6.69 -4.09 12.63
CA LEU A 155 -7.24 -3.00 13.43
C LEU A 155 -8.51 -2.41 12.81
N TRP A 156 -8.52 -2.22 11.48
CA TRP A 156 -9.70 -1.73 10.76
C TRP A 156 -10.89 -2.71 10.86
N PHE A 157 -10.65 -4.01 10.72
CA PHE A 157 -11.70 -5.02 10.84
C PHE A 157 -12.24 -5.14 12.26
N TYR A 158 -11.35 -5.03 13.26
CA TYR A 158 -11.74 -5.02 14.66
C TYR A 158 -12.68 -3.86 15.01
N THR A 159 -12.46 -2.67 14.46
CA THR A 159 -13.30 -1.50 14.76
C THR A 159 -14.64 -1.48 14.00
N GLN A 160 -14.76 -2.21 12.89
CA GLN A 160 -15.90 -2.06 11.97
C GLN A 160 -16.85 -3.25 11.92
N PHE A 161 -16.38 -4.48 12.13
CA PHE A 161 -17.16 -5.68 11.83
C PHE A 161 -17.44 -6.58 13.03
N ASP A 162 -17.13 -6.12 14.24
CA ASP A 162 -17.39 -6.84 15.51
C ASP A 162 -16.84 -8.29 15.50
N TYR A 163 -15.84 -8.56 14.63
CA TYR A 163 -15.14 -9.83 14.62
C TYR A 163 -14.39 -9.94 15.95
N GLY A 164 -14.69 -10.99 16.71
CA GLY A 164 -13.96 -11.27 17.94
C GLY A 164 -12.45 -11.30 17.67
N TRP A 165 -11.67 -10.60 18.50
CA TRP A 165 -10.21 -10.49 18.37
C TRP A 165 -9.52 -11.85 18.16
N HIS A 166 -10.07 -12.89 18.80
CA HIS A 166 -9.62 -14.27 18.66
C HIS A 166 -9.65 -14.77 17.20
N THR A 167 -10.72 -14.48 16.44
CA THR A 167 -10.87 -14.87 15.03
C THR A 167 -9.91 -14.12 14.12
N ILE A 168 -9.71 -12.82 14.36
CA ILE A 168 -8.76 -12.00 13.59
C ILE A 168 -7.33 -12.48 13.84
N TYR A 169 -7.00 -12.76 15.10
CA TYR A 169 -5.67 -13.21 15.47
C TYR A 169 -5.32 -14.55 14.83
N GLN A 170 -6.18 -15.56 15.02
CA GLN A 170 -5.95 -16.92 14.52
C GLN A 170 -5.90 -17.01 13.00
N ASN A 171 -6.72 -16.24 12.29
CA ASN A 171 -6.82 -16.36 10.84
C ASN A 171 -5.93 -15.39 10.07
N TYR A 172 -5.54 -14.26 10.67
CA TYR A 172 -4.89 -13.19 9.89
C TYR A 172 -3.68 -12.56 10.59
N THR A 173 -3.79 -12.14 11.86
CA THR A 173 -2.65 -11.50 12.54
C THR A 173 -1.48 -12.45 12.75
N GLN A 174 -1.73 -13.74 12.97
CA GLN A 174 -0.67 -14.75 13.09
C GLN A 174 0.20 -14.86 11.83
N LEU A 175 -0.32 -14.51 10.65
CA LEU A 175 0.45 -14.52 9.40
C LEU A 175 1.58 -13.49 9.39
N ALA A 176 1.53 -12.47 10.25
CA ALA A 176 2.65 -11.55 10.41
C ALA A 176 3.86 -12.14 11.17
N LEU A 177 3.71 -13.34 11.77
CA LEU A 177 4.74 -14.05 12.51
C LEU A 177 5.37 -15.23 11.75
N LEU A 178 4.85 -15.55 10.56
CA LEU A 178 5.39 -16.56 9.66
C LEU A 178 6.50 -15.98 8.78
#